data_AF-A0A7K6DIT1-F1
#
_entry.id   AF-A0A7K6DIT1-F1
#
_cell.length_a   1.000
_cell.length_b   1.000
_cell.length_c   1.000
_cell.angle_alpha   90.00
_cell.angle_beta   90.00
_cell.angle_gamma   90.00
#
_symmetry.space_group_name_H-M   'P 1'
#
loop_
_entity.id
_entity.type
_entity.pdbx_description
1 polymer ?
#
loop_
_entity_poly.entity_id
_entity_poly.type
_entity_poly.pdbx_seq_one_letter_code
_entity_poly.pdbx_strand_id
1 'polypeptide(L)'
;ALGSVPLQMARTQKNKATAHHLGLLKARLAKLRRELITPKGGGGGGPGEGFDVAKTGDARIGFVGFPSVGKSTLLSNLAGVYSEVAAYEFTTLTTVPGVIRYKGAKIQLLDLPGIIEGAKDGKGRGRQVIAVARTCNLILIVLDVLKPLGHKKIIENELEGFGIRLNSKPPNIGFKKKDKGGINLTAT
;
A
#
# COMPACT_ATOMS: atom_id res chain seq x y z
N ALA A 1 15.66 -13.07 -7.94
CA ALA A 1 15.97 -11.79 -8.65
C ALA A 1 15.73 -10.53 -7.79
N LEU A 2 14.60 -10.39 -7.07
CA LEU A 2 14.34 -9.19 -6.24
C LEU A 2 15.20 -9.09 -4.97
N GLY A 3 15.51 -10.23 -4.33
CA GLY A 3 16.20 -10.25 -3.03
C GLY A 3 17.65 -9.74 -3.07
N SER A 4 18.34 -9.81 -4.21
CA SER A 4 19.76 -9.44 -4.30
C SER A 4 20.01 -7.93 -4.26
N VAL A 5 19.07 -7.11 -4.76
CA VAL A 5 19.27 -5.64 -4.83
C VAL A 5 19.19 -4.99 -3.44
N PRO A 6 18.18 -5.25 -2.58
CA PRO A 6 18.15 -4.72 -1.23
C PRO A 6 19.32 -5.19 -0.37
N LEU A 7 19.70 -6.47 -0.47
CA LEU A 7 20.86 -7.04 0.23
C LEU A 7 22.15 -6.34 -0.19
N GLN A 8 22.32 -6.10 -1.50
CA GLN A 8 23.49 -5.38 -2.01
C GLN A 8 23.51 -3.93 -1.51
N MET A 9 22.38 -3.23 -1.48
CA MET A 9 22.30 -1.87 -0.93
C MET A 9 22.63 -1.83 0.56
N ALA A 10 22.18 -2.81 1.34
CA ALA A 10 22.41 -2.87 2.78
C ALA A 10 23.89 -3.07 3.15
N ARG A 11 24.63 -3.87 2.37
CA ARG A 11 26.07 -4.11 2.60
C ARG A 11 26.99 -3.03 2.02
N THR A 12 26.49 -2.15 1.15
CA THR A 12 27.31 -1.13 0.50
C THR A 12 27.30 0.17 1.31
N GLN A 13 28.46 0.56 1.82
CA GLN A 13 28.63 1.85 2.49
C GLN A 13 28.44 3.00 1.50
N LYS A 14 27.69 4.04 1.90
CA LYS A 14 27.45 5.25 1.10
C LYS A 14 28.65 6.19 1.17
N ASN A 15 29.36 6.36 0.06
CA ASN A 15 30.48 7.30 -0.09
C ASN A 15 30.56 7.82 -1.54
N LYS A 16 31.53 8.70 -1.84
CA LYS A 16 31.69 9.32 -3.17
C LYS A 16 31.87 8.28 -4.28
N ALA A 17 32.60 7.19 -4.03
CA ALA A 17 32.84 6.13 -5.00
C ALA A 17 31.61 5.25 -5.26
N THR A 18 30.76 5.06 -4.24
CA THR A 18 29.58 4.16 -4.34
C THR A 18 28.27 4.88 -4.64
N ALA A 19 28.22 6.22 -4.56
CA ALA A 19 26.99 7.00 -4.71
C ALA A 19 26.28 6.78 -6.05
N HIS A 20 27.03 6.75 -7.15
CA HIS A 20 26.48 6.49 -8.49
C HIS A 20 25.86 5.08 -8.57
N HIS A 21 26.59 4.06 -8.09
CA HIS A 21 26.11 2.67 -8.06
C HIS A 21 24.85 2.52 -7.19
N LEU A 22 24.83 3.13 -6.00
CA LEU A 22 23.66 3.16 -5.14
C LEU A 22 22.45 3.85 -5.81
N GLY A 23 22.69 4.89 -6.61
CA GLY A 23 21.66 5.54 -7.42
C GLY A 23 21.05 4.59 -8.45
N LEU A 24 21.89 3.84 -9.19
CA LEU A 24 21.44 2.82 -10.14
C LEU A 24 20.66 1.69 -9.46
N LEU A 25 21.12 1.21 -8.30
CA LEU A 25 20.42 0.18 -7.53
C LEU A 25 19.04 0.66 -7.06
N LYS A 26 18.92 1.90 -6.59
CA LYS A 26 17.62 2.52 -6.24
C LYS A 26 16.68 2.59 -7.44
N ALA A 27 17.17 3.05 -8.60
CA ALA A 27 16.37 3.12 -9.81
C ALA A 27 15.89 1.73 -10.26
N ARG A 28 16.78 0.72 -10.20
CA ARG A 28 16.45 -0.68 -10.53
C ARG A 28 15.42 -1.25 -9.56
N LEU A 29 15.57 -1.03 -8.26
CA LEU A 29 14.61 -1.47 -7.26
C LEU A 29 13.23 -0.84 -7.47
N ALA A 30 13.17 0.46 -7.77
CA ALA A 30 11.92 1.16 -8.06
C ALA A 30 11.23 0.60 -9.32
N LYS A 31 11.99 0.30 -10.37
CA LYS A 31 11.46 -0.34 -11.60
C LYS A 31 10.89 -1.73 -11.30
N LEU A 32 11.63 -2.58 -10.60
CA LEU A 32 11.18 -3.94 -10.23
C LEU A 32 9.93 -3.90 -9.35
N ARG A 33 9.87 -3.00 -8.35
CA ARG A 33 8.67 -2.82 -7.52
C ARG A 33 7.46 -2.38 -8.35
N ARG A 34 7.66 -1.48 -9.32
CA ARG A 34 6.59 -1.03 -10.22
C ARG A 34 6.04 -2.18 -11.07
N GLU A 35 6.90 -3.03 -11.63
CA GLU A 35 6.50 -4.20 -12.43
C GLU A 35 5.68 -5.23 -11.61
N LEU A 36 5.96 -5.36 -10.31
CA LEU A 36 5.18 -6.17 -9.38
C LEU A 36 3.79 -5.61 -9.05
N ILE A 37 3.52 -4.35 -9.40
CA ILE A 37 2.24 -3.70 -9.11
C ILE A 37 1.43 -3.57 -10.40
N THR A 38 2.05 -3.16 -11.51
CA THR A 38 1.37 -2.98 -12.80
C THR A 38 0.78 -4.31 -13.29
N PRO A 39 -0.55 -4.46 -13.44
CA PRO A 39 -1.15 -5.70 -13.94
C PRO A 39 -0.50 -6.05 -15.30
N LYS A 40 -0.05 -7.30 -15.46
CA LYS A 40 0.40 -7.78 -16.77
C LYS A 40 -0.84 -7.82 -17.66
N GLY A 41 -0.94 -6.88 -18.60
CA GLY A 41 -1.95 -6.94 -19.63
C GLY A 41 -1.80 -8.24 -20.42
N GLY A 42 -2.78 -9.14 -20.26
CA GLY A 42 -2.94 -10.35 -21.05
C GLY A 42 -4.44 -10.60 -21.15
N GLY A 43 -4.97 -10.53 -22.38
CA GLY A 43 -6.38 -10.68 -22.68
C GLY A 43 -6.95 -12.04 -22.26
N GLY A 44 -8.27 -12.07 -22.09
CA GLY A 44 -9.03 -13.26 -21.72
C GLY A 44 -9.88 -13.02 -20.49
N GLY A 45 -11.17 -12.78 -20.71
CA GLY A 45 -12.16 -12.72 -19.65
C GLY A 45 -12.19 -14.02 -18.85
N GLY A 46 -11.91 -13.89 -17.56
CA GLY A 46 -12.17 -14.87 -16.53
C GLY A 46 -12.18 -14.12 -15.21
N PRO A 47 -13.17 -14.31 -14.34
CA PRO A 47 -13.20 -13.62 -13.06
C PRO A 47 -12.03 -14.18 -12.25
N GLY A 48 -10.91 -13.47 -12.26
CA GLY A 48 -9.91 -13.68 -11.23
C GLY A 48 -10.63 -13.51 -9.91
N GLU A 49 -10.44 -14.44 -8.97
CA GLU A 49 -10.89 -14.34 -7.57
C GLU A 49 -10.23 -13.12 -6.93
N GLY A 50 -10.72 -11.95 -7.32
CA GLY A 50 -10.19 -10.65 -7.02
C GLY A 50 -10.90 -10.09 -5.82
N PHE A 51 -10.12 -9.61 -4.87
CA PHE A 51 -10.52 -8.57 -3.93
C PHE A 51 -10.79 -7.24 -4.68
N ASP A 52 -11.64 -7.26 -5.71
CA ASP A 52 -12.10 -6.06 -6.40
C ASP A 52 -13.32 -5.55 -5.65
N VAL A 53 -13.06 -4.87 -4.53
CA VAL A 53 -14.14 -4.27 -3.75
C VAL A 53 -14.63 -3.05 -4.53
N ALA A 54 -15.86 -3.13 -5.04
CA ALA A 54 -16.51 -2.03 -5.75
C ALA A 54 -16.51 -0.76 -4.89
N LYS A 55 -16.37 0.41 -5.53
CA LYS A 55 -16.39 1.69 -4.81
C LYS A 55 -17.80 1.99 -4.40
N THR A 56 -18.03 2.08 -3.10
CA THR A 56 -19.31 2.49 -2.54
C THR A 56 -19.12 3.77 -1.73
N GLY A 57 -20.04 4.71 -1.88
CA GLY A 57 -20.02 5.98 -1.15
C GLY A 57 -18.98 7.00 -1.65
N ASP A 58 -18.77 8.00 -0.81
CA ASP A 58 -18.02 9.22 -1.10
C ASP A 58 -16.51 9.05 -0.85
N ALA A 59 -16.14 8.26 0.16
CA ALA A 59 -14.75 8.04 0.57
C ALA A 59 -14.47 6.59 0.99
N ARG A 60 -13.20 6.18 0.84
CA ARG A 60 -12.67 4.88 1.30
C ARG A 60 -11.61 5.07 2.38
N ILE A 61 -11.76 4.35 3.48
CA ILE A 61 -10.77 4.30 4.56
C ILE A 61 -10.28 2.85 4.72
N GLY A 62 -8.98 2.65 4.50
CA GLY A 62 -8.33 1.35 4.68
C GLY A 62 -7.69 1.23 6.05
N PHE A 63 -7.94 0.14 6.78
CA PHE A 63 -7.35 -0.14 8.08
C PHE A 63 -6.18 -1.12 7.91
N VAL A 64 -5.02 -0.76 8.46
CA VAL A 64 -3.80 -1.58 8.43
C VAL A 64 -3.27 -1.72 9.85
N GLY A 65 -2.98 -2.94 10.26
CA GLY A 65 -2.45 -3.23 11.59
C GLY A 65 -2.18 -4.72 11.74
N PHE A 66 -1.25 -5.07 12.62
CA PHE A 66 -0.93 -6.46 12.91
C PHE A 66 -2.17 -7.20 13.46
N PRO A 67 -2.21 -8.54 13.39
CA PRO A 67 -3.19 -9.30 14.15
C PRO A 67 -3.18 -8.89 15.63
N SER A 68 -4.34 -8.99 16.27
CA SER A 68 -4.51 -8.76 17.72
C SER A 68 -4.26 -7.34 18.23
N VAL A 69 -4.03 -6.33 17.38
CA VAL A 69 -3.95 -4.90 17.79
C VAL A 69 -5.33 -4.26 18.06
N GLY A 70 -6.40 -5.04 18.03
CA GLY A 70 -7.78 -4.52 18.20
C GLY A 70 -8.41 -3.91 16.94
N LYS A 71 -7.81 -4.10 15.76
CA LYS A 71 -8.33 -3.59 14.47
C LYS A 71 -9.79 -4.01 14.20
N SER A 72 -10.11 -5.30 14.40
CA SER A 72 -11.47 -5.80 14.18
C SER A 72 -12.47 -5.19 15.16
N THR A 73 -12.10 -5.08 16.44
CA THR A 73 -12.93 -4.42 17.46
C THR A 73 -13.19 -2.95 17.11
N LEU A 74 -12.16 -2.23 16.64
CA LEU A 74 -12.29 -0.85 16.20
C LEU A 74 -13.23 -0.72 14.99
N LEU A 75 -13.09 -1.60 14.00
CA LEU A 75 -13.96 -1.66 12.83
C LEU A 75 -15.41 -1.94 13.22
N SER A 76 -15.65 -2.95 14.06
CA SER A 76 -16.99 -3.30 14.54
C SER A 76 -17.64 -2.16 15.34
N ASN A 77 -16.86 -1.46 16.17
CA ASN A 77 -17.38 -0.32 16.94
C ASN A 77 -17.72 0.87 16.03
N LEU A 78 -16.83 1.22 15.09
CA LEU A 78 -17.08 2.30 14.14
C LEU A 78 -18.26 1.97 13.23
N ALA A 79 -18.38 0.73 12.77
CA ALA A 79 -19.54 0.29 12.03
C ALA A 79 -20.81 0.36 12.90
N GLY A 80 -20.80 -0.22 14.10
CA GLY A 80 -21.99 -0.25 14.98
C GLY A 80 -22.52 1.13 15.37
N VAL A 81 -21.65 2.12 15.57
CA VAL A 81 -22.06 3.48 15.95
C VAL A 81 -22.64 4.27 14.76
N TYR A 82 -22.21 3.99 13.53
CA TYR A 82 -22.50 4.82 12.36
C TYR A 82 -23.18 4.06 11.20
N SER A 83 -23.65 2.82 11.42
CA SER A 83 -24.21 1.95 10.37
C SER A 83 -25.70 2.20 10.13
N GLU A 84 -26.09 2.21 8.84
CA GLU A 84 -27.49 2.05 8.40
C GLU A 84 -27.84 0.56 8.18
N VAL A 85 -26.90 -0.27 7.72
CA VAL A 85 -27.03 -1.73 7.47
C VAL A 85 -25.62 -2.34 7.44
N ALA A 86 -25.22 -3.16 8.42
CA ALA A 86 -23.99 -3.95 8.30
C ALA A 86 -24.07 -5.24 9.13
N ALA A 87 -24.40 -6.34 8.45
CA ALA A 87 -24.18 -7.69 8.98
C ALA A 87 -22.68 -8.02 8.84
N TYR A 88 -21.94 -7.90 9.94
CA TYR A 88 -20.55 -8.33 10.01
C TYR A 88 -20.50 -9.84 10.26
N GLU A 89 -20.33 -10.64 9.19
CA GLU A 89 -19.93 -12.04 9.34
C GLU A 89 -18.40 -12.13 9.26
N PHE A 90 -17.79 -12.63 10.33
CA PHE A 90 -16.35 -12.87 10.45
C PHE A 90 -15.91 -13.94 9.44
N THR A 91 -15.52 -13.56 8.23
CA THR A 91 -14.86 -14.50 7.31
C THR A 91 -13.53 -13.94 6.80
N THR A 92 -12.50 -14.78 6.88
CA THR A 92 -11.10 -14.50 6.53
C THR A 92 -10.85 -14.47 5.01
N LEU A 93 -11.89 -14.62 4.19
CA LEU A 93 -11.78 -14.83 2.75
C LEU A 93 -12.35 -13.69 1.90
N THR A 94 -13.15 -12.79 2.47
CA THR A 94 -13.65 -11.59 1.79
C THR A 94 -13.67 -10.42 2.78
N THR A 95 -13.04 -9.30 2.45
CA THR A 95 -13.31 -8.07 3.20
C THR A 95 -14.75 -7.69 2.97
N VAL A 96 -15.60 -7.88 3.96
CA VAL A 96 -16.92 -7.26 3.94
C VAL A 96 -16.68 -5.76 4.22
N PRO A 97 -16.88 -4.87 3.22
CA PRO A 97 -16.78 -3.44 3.46
C PRO A 97 -17.91 -3.00 4.40
N GLY A 98 -17.58 -2.46 5.57
CA GLY A 98 -18.55 -1.75 6.40
C GLY A 98 -18.79 -0.37 5.79
N VAL A 99 -20.03 0.00 5.49
CA VAL A 99 -20.35 1.37 5.04
C VAL A 99 -20.99 2.12 6.20
N ILE A 100 -20.39 3.25 6.56
CA ILE A 100 -20.91 4.13 7.60
C ILE A 100 -21.39 5.45 7.01
N ARG A 101 -22.30 6.13 7.70
CA ARG A 101 -22.67 7.51 7.37
C ARG A 101 -22.11 8.45 8.44
N TYR A 102 -21.26 9.39 8.03
CA TYR A 102 -20.69 10.39 8.91
C TYR A 102 -20.90 11.79 8.33
N LYS A 103 -21.63 12.65 9.06
CA LYS A 103 -21.97 14.02 8.64
C LYS A 103 -22.55 14.08 7.21
N GLY A 104 -23.45 13.15 6.88
CA GLY A 104 -24.10 13.06 5.58
C GLY A 104 -23.32 12.28 4.51
N ALA A 105 -22.00 12.12 4.65
CA ALA A 105 -21.17 11.38 3.70
C ALA A 105 -21.20 9.86 3.98
N LYS A 106 -21.28 9.05 2.92
CA LYS A 106 -21.13 7.59 2.97
C LYS A 106 -19.65 7.23 2.88
N ILE A 107 -19.12 6.58 3.90
CA ILE A 107 -17.71 6.21 3.99
C ILE A 107 -17.60 4.69 4.02
N GLN A 108 -16.85 4.13 3.07
CA GLN A 108 -16.54 2.72 2.98
C GLN A 108 -15.30 2.41 3.83
N LEU A 109 -15.47 1.57 4.85
CA LEU A 109 -14.41 1.04 5.70
C LEU A 109 -13.93 -0.29 5.13
N LEU A 110 -12.62 -0.38 4.88
CA LEU A 110 -11.97 -1.55 4.31
C LEU A 110 -10.94 -2.06 5.31
N ASP A 111 -11.04 -3.34 5.66
CA ASP A 111 -9.93 -4.01 6.32
C ASP A 111 -8.88 -4.39 5.27
N LEU A 112 -7.58 -4.24 5.53
CA LEU A 112 -6.52 -4.61 4.59
C LEU A 112 -5.67 -5.74 5.18
N PRO A 113 -6.23 -6.96 5.33
CA PRO A 113 -5.48 -8.10 5.81
C PRO A 113 -4.38 -8.46 4.80
N GLY A 114 -3.17 -8.77 5.28
CA GLY A 114 -2.12 -9.33 4.42
C GLY A 114 -1.12 -8.33 3.83
N ILE A 115 -1.22 -7.02 4.09
CA ILE A 115 -0.09 -6.09 3.84
C ILE A 115 1.15 -6.52 4.64
N ILE A 116 0.91 -7.01 5.87
CA ILE A 116 1.94 -7.24 6.91
C ILE A 116 2.53 -8.66 6.89
N GLU A 117 1.74 -9.67 6.52
CA GLU A 117 2.18 -11.07 6.57
C GLU A 117 2.29 -11.71 5.18
N GLY A 118 1.55 -11.22 4.17
CA GLY A 118 1.36 -11.89 2.88
C GLY A 118 2.18 -11.35 1.71
N ALA A 119 3.00 -10.31 1.93
CA ALA A 119 3.79 -9.67 0.87
C ALA A 119 5.00 -10.50 0.40
N LYS A 120 5.57 -11.32 1.30
CA LYS A 120 6.80 -12.08 1.04
C LYS A 120 6.58 -13.41 0.32
N ASP A 121 5.42 -14.04 0.49
CA ASP A 121 5.22 -15.42 0.05
C ASP A 121 4.68 -15.58 -1.38
N GLY A 122 4.43 -14.48 -2.10
CA GLY A 122 4.05 -14.54 -3.52
C GLY A 122 2.74 -15.29 -3.82
N LYS A 123 1.99 -15.70 -2.79
CA LYS A 123 0.69 -16.40 -2.90
C LYS A 123 -0.42 -15.44 -3.34
N GLY A 124 -0.35 -14.86 -4.54
CA GLY A 124 -1.43 -14.19 -5.31
C GLY A 124 -2.21 -13.02 -4.67
N ARG A 125 -2.71 -13.20 -3.44
CA ARG A 125 -3.58 -12.34 -2.64
C ARG A 125 -2.94 -11.02 -2.22
N GLY A 126 -1.63 -10.99 -1.97
CA GLY A 126 -0.92 -9.76 -1.60
C GLY A 126 -1.07 -8.65 -2.66
N ARG A 127 -1.08 -9.00 -3.95
CA ARG A 127 -1.22 -8.05 -5.06
C ARG A 127 -2.58 -7.35 -5.08
N GLN A 128 -3.63 -8.06 -4.66
CA GLN A 128 -4.99 -7.54 -4.64
C GLN A 128 -5.21 -6.59 -3.47
N VAL A 129 -4.71 -6.94 -2.28
CA VAL A 129 -4.77 -6.07 -1.09
C VAL A 129 -4.05 -4.74 -1.34
N ILE A 130 -2.92 -4.78 -2.06
CA ILE A 130 -2.18 -3.58 -2.49
C ILE A 130 -3.02 -2.71 -3.44
N ALA A 131 -3.72 -3.32 -4.39
CA ALA A 131 -4.58 -2.59 -5.32
C ALA A 131 -5.67 -1.83 -4.55
N VAL A 132 -6.33 -2.49 -3.60
CA VAL A 132 -7.35 -1.88 -2.74
C VAL A 132 -6.75 -0.75 -1.90
N ALA A 133 -5.60 -0.97 -1.24
CA ALA A 133 -4.93 0.04 -0.42
C ALA A 133 -4.60 1.32 -1.21
N ARG A 134 -4.21 1.20 -2.48
CA ARG A 134 -3.91 2.35 -3.37
C ARG A 134 -5.15 3.14 -3.79
N THR A 135 -6.34 2.55 -3.69
CA THR A 135 -7.60 3.25 -3.98
C THR A 135 -8.22 3.92 -2.76
N CYS A 136 -7.67 3.69 -1.56
CA CYS A 136 -8.16 4.32 -0.34
C CYS A 136 -7.83 5.81 -0.33
N ASN A 137 -8.77 6.63 0.12
CA ASN A 137 -8.55 8.06 0.33
C ASN A 137 -7.73 8.32 1.60
N LEU A 138 -7.86 7.44 2.59
CA LEU A 138 -7.16 7.50 3.86
C LEU A 138 -6.77 6.09 4.32
N ILE A 139 -5.59 5.96 4.91
CA ILE A 139 -5.13 4.72 5.55
C ILE A 139 -5.00 4.97 7.06
N LEU A 140 -5.73 4.20 7.86
CA LEU A 140 -5.60 4.19 9.31
C LEU A 140 -4.66 3.07 9.74
N ILE A 141 -3.55 3.43 10.37
CA ILE A 141 -2.59 2.49 10.93
C ILE A 141 -2.95 2.25 12.40
N VAL A 142 -3.39 1.03 12.72
CA VAL A 142 -3.73 0.60 14.06
C VAL A 142 -2.50 -0.05 14.69
N LEU A 143 -2.06 0.48 15.83
CA LEU A 143 -0.87 0.03 16.54
C LEU A 143 -1.23 -0.36 17.97
N ASP A 144 -0.56 -1.39 18.46
CA ASP A 144 -0.50 -1.70 19.88
C ASP A 144 0.53 -0.79 20.56
N VAL A 145 0.11 -0.06 21.60
CA VAL A 145 0.94 0.86 22.40
C VAL A 145 2.07 0.14 23.15
N LEU A 146 1.97 -1.16 23.35
CA LEU A 146 3.04 -1.96 23.98
C LEU A 146 4.19 -2.27 23.02
N LYS A 147 3.96 -2.22 21.70
CA LYS A 147 4.98 -2.49 20.66
C LYS A 147 4.89 -1.54 19.43
N PRO A 148 4.72 -0.21 19.61
CA PRO A 148 4.26 0.65 18.54
C PRO A 148 5.35 0.92 17.49
N LEU A 149 6.60 1.08 17.91
CA LEU A 149 7.69 1.51 17.02
C LEU A 149 8.10 0.44 16.01
N GLY A 150 8.16 -0.83 16.44
CA GLY A 150 8.51 -1.94 15.56
C GLY A 150 7.43 -2.18 14.51
N HIS A 151 6.17 -2.31 14.95
CA HIS A 151 5.04 -2.55 14.07
C HIS A 151 4.83 -1.39 13.08
N LYS A 152 4.90 -0.14 13.56
CA LYS A 152 4.79 1.06 12.70
C LYS A 152 5.81 1.03 11.56
N LYS A 153 7.09 0.81 11.89
CA LYS A 153 8.17 0.81 10.90
C LYS A 153 7.99 -0.28 9.85
N ILE A 154 7.50 -1.45 10.24
CA ILE A 154 7.24 -2.56 9.30
C ILE A 154 6.12 -2.15 8.33
N ILE A 155 5.00 -1.66 8.85
CA ILE A 155 3.85 -1.22 8.05
C ILE A 155 4.24 -0.10 7.08
N GLU A 156 4.97 0.92 7.56
CA GLU A 156 5.43 2.03 6.72
C GLU A 156 6.33 1.53 5.57
N ASN A 157 7.29 0.65 5.86
CA ASN A 157 8.18 0.09 4.85
C ASN A 157 7.44 -0.72 3.78
N GLU A 158 6.40 -1.46 4.17
CA GLU A 158 5.60 -2.25 3.24
C GLU A 158 4.76 -1.34 2.34
N LEU A 159 4.03 -0.38 2.93
CA LEU A 159 3.24 0.60 2.19
C LEU A 159 4.14 1.38 1.20
N GLU A 160 5.33 1.81 1.64
CA GLU A 160 6.31 2.44 0.76
C GLU A 160 6.83 1.51 -0.34
N GLY A 161 7.04 0.24 -0.01
CA GLY A 161 7.41 -0.83 -0.93
C GLY A 161 6.40 -0.99 -2.06
N PHE A 162 5.13 -0.76 -1.76
CA PHE A 162 4.01 -0.80 -2.72
C PHE A 162 3.73 0.53 -3.43
N GLY A 163 4.58 1.53 -3.20
CA GLY A 163 4.48 2.83 -3.85
C GLY A 163 3.43 3.75 -3.23
N ILE A 164 2.90 3.41 -2.06
CA ILE A 164 2.09 4.32 -1.26
C ILE A 164 3.04 5.28 -0.53
N ARG A 165 2.69 6.56 -0.48
CA ARG A 165 3.46 7.60 0.23
C ARG A 165 2.54 8.24 1.26
N LEU A 166 2.77 7.91 2.52
CA LEU A 166 1.94 8.39 3.62
C LEU A 166 2.24 9.86 3.89
N ASN A 167 1.19 10.67 4.08
CA ASN A 167 1.26 12.06 4.53
C ASN A 167 2.28 12.94 3.77
N SER A 168 2.51 12.62 2.50
CA SER A 168 3.53 13.27 1.67
C SER A 168 2.88 13.96 0.48
N LYS A 169 3.34 15.17 0.15
CA LYS A 169 2.99 15.82 -1.11
C LYS A 169 3.92 15.33 -2.21
N PRO A 170 3.47 15.26 -3.48
CA PRO A 170 4.37 15.01 -4.60
C PRO A 170 5.56 16.00 -4.56
N PRO A 171 6.79 15.52 -4.77
CA PRO A 171 7.95 16.40 -4.77
C PRO A 171 7.84 17.41 -5.92
N ASN A 172 8.23 18.66 -5.66
CA ASN A 172 8.19 19.73 -6.65
C ASN A 172 9.34 19.61 -7.66
N ILE A 173 9.22 18.64 -8.56
CA ILE A 173 10.24 18.34 -9.58
C ILE A 173 9.55 18.28 -10.95
N GLY A 174 9.93 19.21 -11.83
CA GLY A 174 9.54 19.18 -13.23
C GLY A 174 10.43 18.22 -14.04
N PHE A 175 9.83 17.29 -14.77
CA PHE A 175 10.54 16.41 -15.70
C PHE A 175 9.97 16.57 -17.10
N LYS A 176 10.79 17.05 -18.04
CA LYS A 176 10.45 17.16 -19.47
C LYS A 176 11.39 16.29 -20.28
N LYS A 177 10.83 15.26 -20.93
CA LYS A 177 11.60 14.42 -21.86
C LYS A 177 12.03 15.26 -23.07
N LYS A 178 13.30 15.14 -23.46
CA LYS A 178 13.86 15.74 -24.67
C LYS A 178 14.31 14.61 -25.60
N ASP A 179 14.26 14.86 -26.91
CA ASP A 179 14.67 13.87 -27.91
C ASP A 179 16.20 13.84 -28.12
N LYS A 180 16.88 14.97 -27.90
CA LYS A 180 18.33 15.14 -28.06
C LYS A 180 18.90 16.07 -26.97
N GLY A 181 20.22 16.07 -26.81
CA GLY A 181 20.93 17.01 -25.93
C GLY A 181 21.13 16.54 -24.48
N GLY A 182 21.14 15.23 -24.23
CA GLY A 182 21.49 14.66 -22.93
C GLY A 182 20.55 15.04 -21.77
N ILE A 183 21.06 14.93 -20.55
CA ILE A 183 20.34 15.27 -19.32
C ILE A 183 20.71 16.70 -18.91
N ASN A 184 19.71 17.58 -18.83
CA ASN A 184 19.89 18.94 -18.32
C ASN A 184 19.21 19.06 -16.96
N LEU A 185 19.94 19.55 -15.97
CA LEU A 185 19.45 19.79 -14.62
C LEU A 185 19.46 21.29 -14.35
N THR A 186 18.33 21.83 -13.93
CA THR A 186 18.19 23.21 -13.51
C THR A 186 17.61 23.19 -12.10
N ALA A 187 18.32 23.79 -11.15
CA ALA A 187 17.85 23.99 -9.79
C ALA A 187 17.51 25.48 -9.63
N THR A 188 16.24 25.77 -9.35
CA THR A 188 15.72 27.10 -9.03
C THR A 188 15.27 27.12 -7.58
#